data_AF-A0A3D0EV41-F1
#
_entry.id   AF-A0A3D0EV41-F1
#
_cell.length_a   1.000
_cell.length_b   1.000
_cell.length_c   1.000
_cell.angle_alpha   90.00
_cell.angle_beta   90.00
_cell.angle_gamma   90.00
#
_symmetry.space_group_name_H-M   'P 1'
#
loop_
_entity.id
_entity.type
_entity.pdbx_description
1 polymer ?
#
loop_
_entity_poly.entity_id
_entity_poly.type
_entity_poly.pdbx_seq_one_letter_code
_entity_poly.pdbx_strand_id
1 'polypeptide(L)' 'MVADTVIGIIGGSGVYDIKGLENTEWKKVESPFGAPSDEYLVGEFRGQKT' A
#
# COMPACT_ATOMS: atom_id res chain seq x y z
N MET A 1 15.86 7.94 -16.36
CA MET A 1 14.58 7.28 -16.00
C MET A 1 13.98 8.12 -14.90
N VAL A 2 12.73 8.56 -15.06
CA VAL A 2 12.01 9.28 -13.99
C VAL A 2 11.33 8.20 -13.15
N ALA A 3 11.57 8.17 -11.85
CA ALA A 3 10.84 7.29 -10.96
C ALA A 3 9.42 7.84 -10.79
N ASP A 4 8.42 6.97 -10.91
CA ASP A 4 7.06 7.33 -10.52
C ASP A 4 7.06 7.65 -9.01
N THR A 5 6.50 8.79 -8.62
CA THR A 5 6.23 9.07 -7.20
C THR A 5 5.23 8.02 -6.71
N VAL A 6 5.46 7.44 -5.55
CA VAL A 6 4.55 6.51 -4.86
C VAL A 6 4.36 6.98 -3.43
N ILE A 7 3.13 6.96 -2.94
CA ILE A 7 2.80 7.38 -1.58
C ILE A 7 2.62 6.12 -0.72
N GLY A 8 3.26 6.08 0.45
CA GLY A 8 3.03 5.02 1.44
C GLY A 8 2.18 5.53 2.59
N ILE A 9 1.17 4.75 3.00
CA ILE A 9 0.29 5.07 4.14
C ILE A 9 0.49 4.00 5.21
N ILE A 10 0.81 4.42 6.43
CA ILE A 10 0.85 3.53 7.60
C ILE A 10 -0.34 3.87 8.49
N GLY A 11 -1.34 3.00 8.48
CA GLY A 11 -2.59 3.16 9.23
C GLY A 11 -2.59 2.39 10.55
N GLY A 12 -3.29 2.93 11.55
CA GLY A 12 -3.63 2.18 12.77
C GLY A 12 -4.92 1.38 12.60
N SER A 13 -5.39 0.77 13.69
CA SER A 13 -6.63 -0.02 13.72
C SER A 13 -7.82 0.77 13.17
N GLY A 14 -8.45 0.24 12.12
CA GLY A 14 -9.64 0.83 11.47
C GLY A 14 -9.37 1.43 10.09
N VAL A 15 -8.10 1.57 9.68
CA VAL A 15 -7.71 2.04 8.34
C VAL A 15 -7.46 0.84 7.42
N TYR A 16 -8.52 0.07 7.17
CA TYR A 16 -8.45 -1.15 6.34
C TYR A 16 -9.12 -0.99 4.97
N ASP A 17 -10.03 -0.03 4.86
CA ASP A 17 -10.80 0.20 3.65
C ASP A 17 -10.75 1.68 3.27
N ILE A 18 -9.79 2.01 2.40
CA ILE A 18 -9.54 3.39 1.97
C ILE A 18 -10.52 3.71 0.84
N LYS A 19 -11.58 4.46 1.17
CA LYS A 19 -12.58 4.87 0.19
C LYS A 19 -11.94 5.64 -0.97
N GLY A 20 -12.21 5.18 -2.19
CA GLY A 20 -11.71 5.79 -3.42
C GLY A 20 -10.34 5.26 -3.86
N LEU A 21 -9.80 4.27 -3.16
CA LEU A 21 -8.70 3.47 -3.65
C LEU A 21 -9.25 2.43 -4.65
N GLU A 22 -8.64 2.38 -5.81
CA GLU A 22 -9.02 1.51 -6.93
C GLU A 22 -7.85 0.57 -7.28
N ASN A 23 -8.11 -0.45 -8.11
CA ASN A 23 -7.10 -1.41 -8.57
C ASN A 23 -6.30 -2.05 -7.41
N THR A 24 -7.00 -2.44 -6.35
CA THR A 24 -6.37 -2.87 -5.10
C THR A 24 -5.89 -4.32 -5.15
N GLU A 25 -4.70 -4.55 -4.58
CA GLU A 25 -4.14 -5.89 -4.43
C GLU A 25 -3.39 -5.99 -3.10
N TRP A 26 -3.71 -7.01 -2.31
CA TRP A 26 -2.96 -7.36 -1.11
C TRP A 26 -1.72 -8.15 -1.48
N LYS A 27 -0.58 -7.75 -0.93
CA LYS A 27 0.72 -8.37 -1.20
C LYS A 27 1.45 -8.73 0.07
N LYS A 28 1.99 -9.93 0.09
CA LYS A 28 3.00 -10.34 1.06
C LYS A 28 4.39 -9.89 0.60
N VAL A 29 5.22 -9.46 1.53
CA VAL A 29 6.63 -9.12 1.27
C VAL A 29 7.54 -9.79 2.28
N GLU A 30 8.66 -10.30 1.80
CA GLU A 30 9.76 -10.76 2.65
C GLU A 30 10.65 -9.57 3.01
N SER A 31 11.06 -9.49 4.27
CA SER A 31 11.90 -8.42 4.78
C SER A 31 13.10 -8.98 5.53
N PRO A 32 14.29 -8.39 5.37
CA PRO A 32 15.47 -8.78 6.14
C PRO A 32 15.34 -8.44 7.64
N PHE A 33 14.31 -7.69 8.02
CA PHE A 33 14.03 -7.27 9.40
C PHE A 33 12.97 -8.16 10.09
N GLY A 34 12.59 -9.28 9.47
CA GLY A 34 11.55 -10.18 9.97
C GLY A 34 10.19 -9.93 9.31
N ALA A 35 9.16 -10.59 9.82
CA ALA A 35 7.81 -10.51 9.25
C ALA A 35 7.18 -9.13 9.48
N PRO A 36 6.54 -8.53 8.45
CA PRO A 36 5.70 -7.34 8.63
C PRO A 36 4.51 -7.61 9.56
N SER A 37 3.85 -6.54 10.02
CA SER A 37 2.61 -6.65 10.81
C SER A 37 1.48 -7.35 10.07
N ASP A 38 1.38 -7.14 8.75
CA ASP A 38 0.42 -7.78 7.86
C ASP A 38 0.90 -7.69 6.39
N GLU A 39 0.13 -8.25 5.46
CA GLU A 39 0.23 -7.92 4.04
C GLU A 39 0.02 -6.41 3.82
N TYR A 40 0.59 -5.84 2.76
CA TYR A 40 0.37 -4.44 2.41
C TYR A 40 -0.56 -4.35 1.21
N LEU A 41 -1.38 -3.30 1.19
CA LEU A 41 -2.31 -3.01 0.10
C LEU A 41 -1.67 -2.04 -0.87
N VAL A 42 -1.59 -2.41 -2.14
CA VAL A 42 -1.27 -1.49 -3.24
C VAL A 42 -2.53 -1.13 -4.01
N GLY A 43 -2.57 0.08 -4.55
CA GLY A 43 -3.67 0.52 -5.41
C GLY A 43 -3.39 1.88 -6.05
N GLU A 44 -4.45 2.48 -6.56
CA GLU A 44 -4.41 3.79 -7.19
C GLU A 44 -5.48 4.70 -6.58
N PHE A 45 -5.07 5.90 -6.17
CA PHE A 45 -5.99 6.93 -5.68
C PHE A 45 -5.94 8.12 -6.63
N ARG A 46 -7.03 8.35 -7.38
CA ARG A 46 -7.12 9.45 -8.37
C ARG A 46 -5.97 9.43 -9.39
N GLY A 47 -5.57 8.24 -9.84
CA GLY A 47 -4.48 8.03 -10.80
C GLY A 47 -3.06 8.10 -10.20
N GLN A 48 -2.92 8.29 -8.89
CA GLN A 48 -1.64 8.22 -8.18
C GLN A 48 -1.46 6.84 -7.55
N LYS A 49 -0.37 6.15 -7.89
CA LYS A 49 0.01 4.87 -7.28
C LYS A 49 0.31 5.05 -5.79
N THR A 50 -0.20 4.14 -4.97
CA THR A 50 -0.04 4.11 -3.51
C THR A 50 -0.01 2.68 -2.99
#